data_AF-A0A142X6Y0-F1
#
_entry.id   AF-A0A142X6Y0-F1
#
_cell.length_a   1.000
_cell.length_b   1.000
_cell.length_c   1.000
_cell.angle_alpha   90.00
_cell.angle_beta   90.00
_cell.angle_gamma   90.00
#
_symmetry.space_group_name_H-M   'P 1'
#
loop_
_entity.id
_entity.type
_entity.pdbx_description
1 polymer ?
#
loop_
_entity_poly.entity_id
_entity_poly.type
_entity_poly.pdbx_seq_one_letter_code
_entity_poly.pdbx_strand_id
1 'polypeptide(L)'
;MTTQEIEQPLLIAMDQVHFQYQEVDRLLADLRPAFHQGADPTPELSKLALLMGRIGVIEANAAAVRETWKRRKVSPSPQLRQVLDRQKTQLEGVLRLVQELEGMARESQRRLAPQLDASVTASSGHAAYGRTMQRAERARAS
;
A
#
# COMPACT_ATOMS: atom_id res chain seq x y z
N MET A 1 2.50 28.49 29.50
CA MET A 1 2.26 27.73 28.26
C MET A 1 0.79 27.32 28.21
N THR A 2 -0.01 27.99 27.39
CA THR A 2 -1.47 27.78 27.29
C THR A 2 -1.80 26.48 26.56
N THR A 3 -3.03 25.97 26.70
CA THR A 3 -3.49 24.80 25.93
C THR A 3 -3.34 25.04 24.42
N GLN A 4 -3.62 26.26 23.96
CA GLN A 4 -3.50 26.66 22.56
C GLN A 4 -2.06 26.58 22.04
N GLU A 5 -1.07 26.99 22.83
CA GLU A 5 0.36 26.92 22.45
C GLU A 5 0.87 25.48 22.27
N ILE A 6 0.21 24.50 22.89
CA ILE A 6 0.59 23.08 22.81
C ILE A 6 -0.18 22.38 21.69
N GLU A 7 -1.43 22.77 21.46
CA GLU A 7 -2.25 22.19 20.40
C GLU A 7 -1.87 22.73 19.02
N GLN A 8 -1.37 23.96 18.91
CA GLN A 8 -1.04 24.57 17.62
C GLN A 8 -0.06 23.71 16.77
N PRO A 9 1.05 23.19 17.31
CA PRO A 9 1.95 22.32 16.53
C PRO A 9 1.29 20.98 16.16
N LEU A 10 0.38 20.46 17.00
CA LEU A 10 -0.39 19.25 16.68
C LEU A 10 -1.34 19.53 15.52
N LEU A 11 -2.08 20.63 15.56
CA LEU A 11 -3.01 21.02 14.49
C LEU A 11 -2.27 21.18 13.16
N ILE A 12 -1.11 21.86 13.16
CA ILE A 12 -0.27 22.01 11.95
C ILE A 12 0.16 20.64 11.41
N ALA A 13 0.69 19.76 12.27
CA ALA A 13 1.10 18.43 11.85
C ALA A 13 -0.09 17.63 11.31
N MET A 14 -1.26 17.76 11.92
CA MET A 14 -2.44 17.03 11.50
C MET A 14 -3.02 17.52 10.17
N ASP A 15 -2.96 18.81 9.89
CA ASP A 15 -3.32 19.37 8.57
C ASP A 15 -2.33 18.92 7.48
N GLN A 16 -1.03 18.83 7.80
CA GLN A 16 -0.05 18.29 6.86
C GLN A 16 -0.32 16.81 6.54
N VAL A 17 -0.60 16.00 7.57
CA VAL A 17 -0.99 14.59 7.39
C VAL A 17 -2.28 14.47 6.59
N HIS A 18 -3.27 15.33 6.84
CA HIS A 18 -4.53 15.37 6.09
C HIS A 18 -4.28 15.56 4.59
N PHE A 19 -3.41 16.51 4.22
CA PHE A 19 -3.03 16.75 2.83
C PHE A 19 -2.36 15.52 2.20
N GLN A 20 -1.46 14.85 2.91
CA GLN A 20 -0.85 13.62 2.40
C GLN A 20 -1.88 12.49 2.22
N TYR A 21 -2.86 12.36 3.12
CA TYR A 21 -3.92 11.36 3.00
C TYR A 21 -4.85 11.60 1.80
N GLN A 22 -5.10 12.86 1.41
CA GLN A 22 -5.86 13.15 0.19
C GLN A 22 -5.15 12.63 -1.06
N GLU A 23 -3.83 12.76 -1.12
CA GLU A 23 -3.04 12.20 -2.22
C GLU A 23 -3.02 10.66 -2.20
N VAL A 24 -2.98 10.06 -1.01
CA VAL A 24 -3.10 8.60 -0.84
C VAL A 24 -4.45 8.10 -1.34
N ASP A 25 -5.55 8.74 -0.95
CA ASP A 25 -6.90 8.37 -1.39
C ASP A 25 -7.02 8.41 -2.93
N ARG A 26 -6.44 9.44 -3.55
CA ARG A 26 -6.43 9.59 -5.01
C ARG A 26 -5.66 8.45 -5.68
N LEU A 27 -4.46 8.12 -5.19
CA LEU A 27 -3.67 7.01 -5.74
C LEU A 27 -4.37 5.65 -5.55
N LEU A 28 -5.03 5.43 -4.43
CA LEU A 28 -5.78 4.20 -4.19
C LEU A 28 -7.00 4.08 -5.13
N ALA A 29 -7.67 5.20 -5.42
CA ALA A 29 -8.74 5.25 -6.40
C ALA A 29 -8.23 4.92 -7.83
N ASP A 30 -7.02 5.37 -8.18
CA ASP A 30 -6.38 5.08 -9.47
C ASP A 30 -5.85 3.62 -9.57
N LEU A 31 -5.42 3.04 -8.45
CA LEU A 31 -4.93 1.65 -8.39
C LEU A 31 -6.03 0.61 -8.66
N ARG A 32 -7.25 0.87 -8.18
CA ARG A 32 -8.37 -0.07 -8.32
C ARG A 32 -8.69 -0.46 -9.77
N PRO A 33 -8.85 0.47 -10.73
CA PRO A 33 -9.03 0.12 -12.14
C PRO A 33 -7.77 -0.53 -12.73
N ALA A 34 -6.56 -0.15 -12.31
CA ALA A 34 -5.31 -0.76 -12.79
C ALA A 34 -5.26 -2.26 -12.47
N PHE A 35 -5.63 -2.65 -11.24
CA PHE A 35 -5.73 -4.06 -10.84
C PHE A 35 -6.79 -4.82 -11.64
N HIS A 36 -7.93 -4.19 -11.96
CA HIS A 36 -8.95 -4.82 -12.80
C HIS A 36 -8.49 -5.04 -14.24
N GLN A 37 -7.69 -4.13 -14.78
CA GLN A 37 -7.19 -4.19 -16.16
C GLN A 37 -5.92 -5.05 -16.30
N GLY A 38 -5.36 -5.54 -15.19
CA GLY A 38 -4.09 -6.27 -15.19
C GLY A 38 -2.89 -5.40 -15.58
N ALA A 39 -3.01 -4.07 -15.41
CA ALA A 39 -1.90 -3.15 -15.62
C ALA A 39 -0.86 -3.33 -14.52
N ASP A 40 0.40 -2.99 -14.81
CA ASP A 40 1.47 -2.99 -13.81
C ASP A 40 1.21 -1.90 -12.74
N PRO A 41 0.94 -2.25 -11.48
CA PRO A 41 0.65 -1.28 -10.43
C PRO A 41 1.93 -0.74 -9.76
N THR A 42 3.12 -1.19 -10.18
CA THR A 42 4.40 -0.86 -9.53
C THR A 42 4.67 0.64 -9.40
N PRO A 43 4.41 1.49 -10.42
CA PRO A 43 4.63 2.93 -10.31
C PRO A 43 3.75 3.59 -9.22
N GLU A 44 2.48 3.23 -9.16
CA GLU A 44 1.50 3.75 -8.20
C GLU A 44 1.80 3.26 -6.78
N LEU A 45 2.17 1.97 -6.63
CA LEU A 45 2.61 1.42 -5.34
C LEU A 45 3.88 2.10 -4.81
N SER A 46 4.81 2.45 -5.70
CA SER A 46 6.02 3.20 -5.34
C SER A 46 5.69 4.61 -4.85
N LYS A 47 4.76 5.31 -5.52
CA LYS A 47 4.26 6.63 -5.07
C LYS A 47 3.55 6.53 -3.72
N LEU A 48 2.73 5.49 -3.53
CA LEU A 48 2.04 5.23 -2.28
C LEU A 48 3.02 5.02 -1.12
N ALA A 49 4.07 4.21 -1.32
CA ALA A 49 5.10 3.99 -0.32
C ALA A 49 5.82 5.29 0.07
N LEU A 50 6.11 6.17 -0.90
CA LEU A 50 6.70 7.49 -0.63
C LEU A 50 5.78 8.39 0.20
N LEU A 51 4.48 8.43 -0.11
CA LEU A 51 3.51 9.21 0.67
C LEU A 51 3.37 8.69 2.11
N MET A 52 3.28 7.37 2.29
CA MET A 52 3.25 6.76 3.62
C MET A 52 4.52 7.06 4.41
N GLY A 53 5.68 7.08 3.75
CA GLY A 53 6.95 7.53 4.35
C GLY A 53 6.89 8.99 4.81
N ARG A 54 6.33 9.90 3.99
CA ARG A 54 6.15 11.31 4.37
C ARG A 54 5.22 11.48 5.57
N ILE A 55 4.10 10.74 5.60
CA ILE A 55 3.18 10.72 6.74
C ILE A 55 3.94 10.28 8.00
N GLY A 56 4.71 9.19 7.93
CA GLY A 56 5.52 8.69 9.05
C GLY A 56 6.51 9.74 9.58
N VAL A 57 7.16 10.50 8.70
CA VAL A 57 8.06 11.59 9.11
C VAL A 57 7.30 12.70 9.86
N ILE A 58 6.14 13.13 9.35
CA ILE A 58 5.34 14.17 10.02
C ILE A 58 4.87 13.68 11.38
N GLU A 59 4.39 12.43 11.47
CA GLU A 59 3.95 11.84 12.73
C GLU A 59 5.07 11.70 13.75
N ALA A 60 6.27 11.31 13.31
CA ALA A 60 7.46 11.23 14.14
C ALA A 60 7.86 12.61 14.69
N ASN A 61 7.85 13.64 13.84
CA ASN A 61 8.12 15.02 14.26
C ASN A 61 7.09 15.53 15.28
N ALA A 62 5.83 15.13 15.13
CA ALA A 62 4.77 15.48 16.07
C ALA A 62 4.76 14.64 17.36
N ALA A 63 5.54 13.56 17.45
CA ALA A 63 5.48 12.61 18.56
C ALA A 63 5.81 13.27 19.92
N ALA A 64 6.86 14.09 19.97
CA ALA A 64 7.26 14.77 21.21
C ALA A 64 6.19 15.75 21.71
N VAL A 65 5.54 16.48 20.80
CA VAL A 65 4.44 17.39 21.13
C VAL A 65 3.22 16.61 21.62
N ARG A 66 2.90 15.49 20.97
CA ARG A 66 1.78 14.61 21.33
C ARG A 66 1.96 14.02 22.72
N GLU A 67 3.17 13.58 23.05
CA GLU A 67 3.51 13.08 24.39
C GLU A 67 3.46 14.19 25.45
N THR A 68 3.93 15.40 25.12
CA THR A 68 3.81 16.56 26.01
C THR A 68 2.34 16.89 26.29
N TRP A 69 1.50 16.91 25.26
CA TRP A 69 0.07 17.14 25.39
C TRP A 69 -0.62 16.07 26.26
N LYS A 70 -0.34 14.78 26.01
CA LYS A 70 -0.87 13.66 26.80
C LYS A 70 -0.53 13.77 28.29
N ARG A 71 0.72 14.09 28.61
CA ARG A 71 1.19 14.21 30.02
C ARG A 71 0.45 15.28 30.79
N ARG A 72 0.00 16.34 30.12
CA ARG A 72 -0.74 17.43 30.77
C ARG A 72 -2.18 17.10 31.10
N LYS A 73 -2.71 15.95 30.64
CA LYS A 73 -4.09 15.48 30.90
C LYS A 73 -5.16 16.54 30.59
N VAL A 74 -4.88 17.42 29.64
CA VAL A 74 -5.83 18.46 29.21
C VAL A 74 -6.81 17.84 28.23
N SER A 75 -8.07 18.25 28.30
CA SER A 75 -9.04 17.87 27.29
C SER A 75 -8.72 18.55 25.97
N PRO A 76 -8.84 17.86 24.81
CA PRO A 76 -8.62 18.47 23.51
C PRO A 76 -9.64 19.58 23.28
N SER A 77 -9.20 20.68 22.68
CA SER A 77 -10.10 21.73 22.21
C SER A 77 -11.10 21.19 21.16
N PRO A 78 -12.23 21.87 20.92
CA PRO A 78 -13.17 21.50 19.88
C PRO A 78 -12.52 21.38 18.49
N GLN A 79 -11.57 22.26 18.17
CA GLN A 79 -10.83 22.23 16.91
C GLN A 79 -9.96 20.98 16.80
N LEU A 80 -9.21 20.64 17.85
CA LEU A 80 -8.38 19.43 17.84
C LEU A 80 -9.23 18.16 17.74
N ARG A 81 -10.39 18.10 18.41
CA ARG A 81 -11.33 16.96 18.25
C ARG A 81 -11.79 16.80 16.82
N GLN A 82 -12.22 17.88 16.18
CA GLN A 82 -12.69 17.84 14.79
C GLN A 82 -11.60 17.34 13.83
N VAL A 83 -10.35 17.76 14.04
CA VAL A 83 -9.21 17.31 13.22
C VAL A 83 -8.90 15.83 13.48
N LEU A 84 -8.94 15.38 14.75
CA LEU A 84 -8.75 13.98 15.10
C LEU A 84 -9.84 13.07 14.51
N ASP A 85 -11.11 13.47 14.59
CA ASP A 85 -12.23 12.71 14.01
C ASP A 85 -12.13 12.60 12.49
N ARG A 86 -11.70 13.69 11.83
CA ARG A 86 -11.43 13.69 10.40
C ARG A 86 -10.30 12.74 10.03
N GLN A 87 -9.18 12.79 10.75
CA GLN A 87 -8.05 11.89 10.50
C GLN A 87 -8.43 10.43 10.74
N LYS A 88 -9.20 10.14 11.80
CA LYS A 88 -9.71 8.79 12.06
C LYS A 88 -10.52 8.28 10.87
N THR A 89 -11.45 9.10 10.37
CA THR A 89 -12.30 8.74 9.21
C THR A 89 -11.45 8.47 7.96
N GLN A 90 -10.43 9.29 7.70
CA GLN A 90 -9.52 9.08 6.57
C GLN A 90 -8.71 7.79 6.70
N LEU A 91 -8.15 7.53 7.89
CA LEU A 91 -7.39 6.31 8.14
C LEU A 91 -8.26 5.06 7.96
N GLU A 92 -9.49 5.07 8.46
CA GLU A 92 -10.45 3.99 8.25
C GLU A 92 -10.77 3.79 6.76
N GLY A 93 -10.92 4.90 6.00
CA GLY A 93 -11.12 4.87 4.56
C GLY A 93 -9.95 4.22 3.80
N VAL A 94 -8.73 4.66 4.09
CA VAL A 94 -7.48 4.13 3.50
C VAL A 94 -7.31 2.65 3.84
N LEU A 95 -7.50 2.26 5.10
CA LEU A 95 -7.39 0.86 5.52
C LEU A 95 -8.35 -0.04 4.77
N ARG A 96 -9.60 0.40 4.59
CA ARG A 96 -10.61 -0.34 3.82
C ARG A 96 -10.19 -0.51 2.36
N LEU A 97 -9.68 0.55 1.72
CA LEU A 97 -9.22 0.49 0.33
C LEU A 97 -8.00 -0.43 0.16
N VAL A 98 -7.05 -0.39 1.09
CA VAL A 98 -5.90 -1.30 1.09
C VAL A 98 -6.35 -2.75 1.22
N GLN A 99 -7.27 -3.04 2.14
CA GLN A 99 -7.83 -4.39 2.30
C GLN A 99 -8.55 -4.89 1.04
N GLU A 100 -9.27 -4.00 0.34
CA GLU A 100 -9.91 -4.32 -0.93
C GLU A 100 -8.87 -4.68 -2.00
N LEU A 101 -7.84 -3.85 -2.16
CA LEU A 101 -6.76 -4.10 -3.13
C LEU A 101 -5.99 -5.39 -2.82
N GLU A 102 -5.72 -5.68 -1.54
CA GLU A 102 -5.12 -6.96 -1.14
C GLU A 102 -6.01 -8.15 -1.50
N GLY A 103 -7.33 -8.02 -1.29
CA GLY A 103 -8.30 -9.03 -1.69
C GLY A 103 -8.25 -9.31 -3.20
N MET A 104 -8.27 -8.25 -4.01
CA MET A 104 -8.16 -8.33 -5.47
C MET A 104 -6.84 -8.96 -5.93
N ALA A 105 -5.72 -8.57 -5.32
CA ALA A 105 -4.41 -9.13 -5.62
C ALA A 105 -4.35 -10.64 -5.32
N ARG A 106 -4.87 -11.06 -4.15
CA ARG A 106 -4.94 -12.49 -3.78
C ARG A 106 -5.84 -13.29 -4.72
N GLU A 107 -6.97 -12.73 -5.12
CA GLU A 107 -7.88 -13.37 -6.07
C GLU A 107 -7.21 -13.53 -7.44
N SER A 108 -6.54 -12.49 -7.93
CA SER A 108 -5.76 -12.55 -9.17
C SER A 108 -4.66 -13.61 -9.10
N GLN A 109 -3.92 -13.66 -7.98
CA GLN A 109 -2.89 -14.67 -7.76
C GLN A 109 -3.47 -16.09 -7.77
N ARG A 110 -4.61 -16.34 -7.11
CA ARG A 110 -5.28 -17.65 -7.11
C ARG A 110 -5.73 -18.06 -8.51
N ARG A 111 -6.18 -17.12 -9.34
CA ARG A 111 -6.60 -17.38 -10.72
C ARG A 111 -5.42 -17.64 -11.65
N LEU A 112 -4.31 -16.93 -11.47
CA LEU A 112 -3.14 -17.00 -12.34
C LEU A 112 -2.18 -18.14 -11.97
N ALA A 113 -2.08 -18.53 -10.70
CA ALA A 113 -1.16 -19.58 -10.25
C ALA A 113 -1.32 -20.91 -11.02
N PRO A 114 -2.54 -21.45 -11.24
CA PRO A 114 -2.70 -22.69 -12.02
C PRO A 114 -2.29 -22.54 -13.48
N GLN A 115 -2.45 -21.35 -14.06
CA GLN A 115 -2.11 -21.06 -15.46
C GLN A 115 -0.59 -20.98 -15.64
N LEU A 116 0.09 -20.36 -14.67
CA LEU A 116 1.54 -20.32 -14.62
C LEU A 116 2.13 -21.73 -14.46
N ASP A 117 1.59 -22.53 -13.53
CA ASP A 117 2.04 -23.92 -13.32
C ASP A 117 1.84 -24.77 -14.58
N ALA A 118 0.72 -24.62 -15.28
CA ALA A 118 0.47 -25.30 -16.55
C ALA A 118 1.47 -24.88 -17.63
N SER A 119 1.81 -23.59 -17.73
CA SER A 119 2.77 -23.08 -18.71
C SER A 119 4.21 -23.55 -18.44
N VAL A 120 4.61 -23.63 -17.17
CA VAL A 120 5.93 -24.13 -16.74
C VAL A 120 6.03 -25.63 -17.00
N THR A 121 4.97 -26.38 -16.72
CA THR A 121 4.91 -27.82 -16.97
C THR A 121 4.95 -28.10 -18.48
N ALA A 122 4.19 -27.36 -19.28
CA ALA A 122 4.23 -27.47 -20.74
C ALA A 122 5.62 -27.16 -21.30
N SER A 123 6.25 -26.06 -20.86
CA SER A 123 7.59 -25.68 -21.33
C SER A 123 8.65 -26.71 -20.94
N SER A 124 8.56 -27.26 -19.73
CA SER A 124 9.45 -28.33 -19.25
C SER A 124 9.24 -29.64 -20.03
N GLY A 125 8.00 -29.98 -20.37
CA GLY A 125 7.64 -31.12 -21.21
C GLY A 125 8.20 -31.02 -22.63
N HIS A 126 8.08 -29.86 -23.27
CA HIS A 126 8.67 -29.62 -24.60
C HIS A 126 10.21 -29.70 -24.58
N ALA A 127 10.84 -29.16 -23.55
CA ALA A 127 12.30 -29.26 -23.37
C ALA A 127 12.77 -30.70 -23.09
N ALA A 128 11.96 -31.51 -22.40
CA ALA A 128 12.23 -32.93 -22.21
C ALA A 128 12.10 -33.71 -23.54
N TYR A 129 11.03 -33.46 -24.30
CA TYR A 129 10.79 -34.07 -25.61
C TYR A 129 11.91 -33.77 -26.62
N GLY A 130 12.34 -32.50 -26.70
CA GLY A 130 13.43 -32.10 -27.60
C GLY A 130 14.75 -32.80 -27.29
N ARG A 131 15.08 -33.01 -26.00
CA ARG A 131 16.29 -33.72 -25.56
C ARG A 131 16.24 -35.22 -25.84
N THR A 132 15.05 -35.85 -25.73
CA THR A 132 14.88 -37.27 -26.06
C THR A 132 15.01 -37.55 -27.56
N MET A 133 14.45 -36.69 -28.42
CA MET A 133 14.62 -36.83 -29.88
C MET A 133 16.08 -36.68 -30.29
N GLN A 134 16.78 -35.68 -29.78
CA GLN A 134 18.20 -35.45 -30.11
C GLN A 134 19.11 -36.61 -29.70
N ARG A 135 18.81 -37.31 -28.61
CA ARG A 135 19.52 -38.53 -28.20
C ARG A 135 19.20 -39.71 -29.11
N ALA A 136 17.95 -39.88 -29.50
CA ALA A 136 17.53 -40.94 -30.41
C ALA A 136 18.13 -40.79 -31.81
N GLU A 137 18.27 -39.56 -32.31
CA GLU A 137 18.93 -39.27 -33.60
C GLU A 137 20.43 -39.56 -33.55
N ARG A 138 21.13 -39.16 -32.47
CA ARG A 138 22.56 -39.47 -32.31
C ARG A 138 22.85 -40.96 -32.18
N ALA A 139 21.98 -41.70 -31.50
CA ALA A 139 22.08 -43.16 -31.35
C ALA A 139 21.83 -43.92 -32.66
N ARG A 140 21.13 -43.33 -33.64
CA ARG A 140 20.92 -43.90 -34.98
C ARG A 140 22.03 -43.56 -35.97
N ALA A 141 22.82 -42.52 -35.66
CA ALA A 141 23.93 -42.07 -36.50
C ALA A 141 25.29 -42.66 -36.08
N SER A 142 25.31 -43.53 -35.07
CA SER A 142 26.49 -44.28 -34.57
C SER A 142 26.34 -45.75 -34.92
#